data_AF-A0A928HGR0-F1
#
_entry.id   AF-A0A928HGR0-F1
#
_cell.length_a   1.000
_cell.length_b   1.000
_cell.length_c   1.000
_cell.angle_alpha   90.00
_cell.angle_beta   90.00
_cell.angle_gamma   90.00
#
_symmetry.space_group_name_H-M   'P 1'
#
loop_
_entity.id
_entity.type
_entity.pdbx_description
1 polymer ?
#
loop_
_entity_poly.entity_id
_entity_poly.type
_entity_poly.pdbx_seq_one_letter_code
_entity_poly.pdbx_strand_id
1 'polypeptide(L)'
;MFHFINRQKVPEVRIRMEKTMCVGVIEFQSVGKGMLAQDEMMKTASVSVLFGRTICSGKYLIAICGGVDDVQTAVDTGVRIGGDAVIDFLVCPKVHPSVFAALGQSVILPSTRVPALGIVESFGACSILAASDFAAKAGNVTLIRLHLAMALGGKGLLMLVGPLSDVKTSTKAAADEVRRRGLLVSEAIISNPAEELLMEYI
;
A
#
# COMPACT_ATOMS: atom_id res chain seq x y z
N MET A 1 22.49 22.06 1.52
CA MET A 1 22.92 20.96 0.64
C MET A 1 22.05 19.74 0.95
N PHE A 2 20.81 19.75 0.48
CA PHE A 2 19.88 18.63 0.67
C PHE A 2 20.10 17.65 -0.47
N HIS A 3 20.75 16.53 -0.17
CA HIS A 3 20.94 15.44 -1.11
C HIS A 3 19.57 14.79 -1.34
N PHE A 4 19.08 14.90 -2.58
CA PHE A 4 17.83 14.28 -3.02
C PHE A 4 17.80 12.80 -2.63
N ILE A 5 16.66 12.40 -2.09
CA ILE A 5 16.33 11.02 -1.74
C ILE A 5 16.53 10.16 -2.99
N ASN A 6 17.58 9.35 -2.93
CA ASN A 6 17.89 8.31 -3.88
C ASN A 6 16.61 7.48 -4.09
N ARG A 7 16.08 7.43 -5.32
CA ARG A 7 15.07 6.44 -5.69
C ARG A 7 15.71 5.08 -5.44
N GLN A 8 15.48 4.51 -4.26
CA GLN A 8 15.89 3.14 -3.97
C GLN A 8 15.24 2.28 -5.06
N LYS A 9 16.06 1.82 -6.01
CA LYS A 9 15.68 0.77 -6.94
C LYS A 9 15.22 -0.39 -6.07
N VAL A 10 13.92 -0.58 -5.98
CA VAL A 10 13.35 -1.82 -5.48
C VAL A 10 13.99 -2.90 -6.34
N PRO A 11 14.72 -3.87 -5.75
CA PRO A 11 15.28 -4.97 -6.53
C PRO A 11 14.13 -5.57 -7.35
N GLU A 12 14.35 -5.77 -8.66
CA GLU A 12 13.40 -6.48 -9.51
C GLU A 12 13.36 -7.94 -9.06
N VAL A 13 12.66 -8.20 -7.97
CA VAL A 13 12.14 -9.53 -7.68
C VAL A 13 11.13 -9.76 -8.79
N ARG A 14 11.47 -10.64 -9.74
CA ARG A 14 10.53 -11.12 -10.75
C ARG A 14 9.47 -11.96 -10.06
N ILE A 15 8.53 -11.28 -9.42
CA ILE A 15 7.34 -11.90 -8.87
C ILE A 15 6.50 -12.32 -10.08
N ARG A 16 6.37 -13.63 -10.30
CA ARG A 16 5.33 -14.13 -11.20
C ARG A 16 4.00 -13.77 -10.57
N MET A 17 3.33 -12.78 -11.14
CA MET A 17 2.02 -12.36 -10.68
C MET A 17 1.00 -13.43 -11.01
N GLU A 18 0.67 -14.26 -10.02
CA GLU A 18 -0.44 -15.19 -10.12
C GLU A 18 -1.76 -14.47 -9.81
N LYS A 19 -2.85 -14.95 -10.41
CA LYS A 19 -4.16 -14.28 -10.48
C LYS A 19 -4.85 -14.06 -9.11
N THR A 20 -4.29 -14.58 -8.03
CA THR A 20 -4.85 -14.54 -6.67
C THR A 20 -3.75 -14.46 -5.61
N MET A 21 -2.94 -13.41 -5.66
CA MET A 21 -1.88 -13.21 -4.68
C MET A 21 -2.44 -12.68 -3.35
N CYS A 22 -2.06 -13.29 -2.23
CA CYS A 22 -2.30 -12.77 -0.89
C CYS A 22 -1.17 -11.80 -0.51
N VAL A 23 -1.49 -10.74 0.23
CA VAL A 23 -0.49 -9.80 0.76
C VAL A 23 -0.62 -9.72 2.27
N GLY A 24 0.50 -9.85 2.97
CA GLY A 24 0.62 -9.61 4.39
C GLY A 24 1.41 -8.32 4.61
N VAL A 25 1.00 -7.48 5.56
CA VAL A 25 1.73 -6.27 5.95
C VAL A 25 1.83 -6.21 7.47
N ILE A 26 2.99 -5.82 7.99
CA ILE A 26 3.17 -5.54 9.41
C ILE A 26 3.94 -4.23 9.58
N GLU A 27 3.43 -3.37 10.43
CA GLU A 27 4.09 -2.15 10.90
C GLU A 27 4.60 -2.38 12.33
N PHE A 28 5.89 -2.10 12.55
CA PHE A 28 6.55 -2.20 13.85
C PHE A 28 7.06 -0.84 14.32
N GLN A 29 6.98 -0.60 15.63
CA GLN A 29 7.55 0.57 16.29
C GLN A 29 9.09 0.54 16.34
N SER A 30 9.70 -0.65 16.28
CA SER A 30 11.15 -0.82 16.38
C SER A 30 11.73 -1.47 15.13
N VAL A 31 12.77 -0.84 14.56
CA VAL A 31 13.47 -1.33 13.37
C VAL A 31 14.14 -2.68 13.60
N GLY A 32 14.90 -2.83 14.69
CA GLY A 32 15.60 -4.07 14.99
C GLY A 32 14.64 -5.24 15.22
N LYS A 33 13.53 -5.00 15.92
CA LYS A 33 12.48 -6.01 16.12
C LYS A 33 11.78 -6.36 14.81
N GLY A 34 11.50 -5.37 13.97
CA GLY A 34 10.90 -5.60 12.65
C GLY A 34 11.79 -6.43 11.73
N MET A 35 13.10 -6.19 11.73
CA MET A 35 14.07 -6.98 10.95
C MET A 35 14.18 -8.43 11.46
N LEU A 36 14.17 -8.62 12.79
CA LEU A 36 14.13 -9.96 13.39
C LEU A 36 12.84 -10.70 13.02
N ALA A 37 11.69 -10.03 13.11
CA ALA A 37 10.42 -10.60 12.71
C ALA A 37 10.41 -10.98 11.23
N GLN A 38 10.87 -10.08 10.35
CA GLN A 38 11.01 -10.34 8.91
C GLN A 38 11.81 -11.61 8.62
N ASP A 39 12.98 -11.76 9.24
CA ASP A 39 13.83 -12.92 9.01
C ASP A 39 13.12 -14.24 9.38
N GLU A 40 12.43 -14.27 10.53
CA GLU A 40 11.66 -15.43 10.98
C GLU A 40 10.41 -15.70 10.12
N MET A 41 9.75 -14.65 9.61
CA MET A 41 8.64 -14.78 8.66
C MET A 41 9.07 -15.54 7.40
N MET A 42 10.25 -15.21 6.86
CA MET A 42 10.77 -15.83 5.63
C MET A 42 11.24 -17.27 5.82
N LYS A 43 11.67 -17.62 7.02
CA LYS A 43 12.08 -18.99 7.36
C LYS A 43 10.88 -19.91 7.62
N THR A 44 9.74 -19.36 8.00
CA THR A 44 8.58 -20.13 8.45
C THR A 44 7.61 -20.50 7.32
N ALA A 45 7.53 -19.70 6.26
CA ALA A 45 6.59 -19.94 5.17
C ALA A 45 7.16 -19.55 3.79
N SER A 46 6.60 -20.12 2.73
CA SER A 46 7.04 -19.85 1.36
C SER A 46 6.43 -18.54 0.83
N VAL A 47 6.96 -17.41 1.28
CA VAL A 47 6.52 -16.07 0.87
C VAL A 47 7.63 -15.32 0.13
N SER A 48 7.28 -14.23 -0.55
CA SER A 48 8.21 -13.29 -1.18
C SER A 48 8.07 -11.93 -0.52
N VAL A 49 9.18 -11.20 -0.35
CA VAL A 49 9.16 -9.84 0.18
C VAL A 49 8.83 -8.86 -0.95
N LEU A 50 7.75 -8.10 -0.78
CA LEU A 50 7.44 -6.96 -1.66
C LEU A 50 8.35 -5.78 -1.30
N PHE A 51 8.46 -5.48 -0.01
CA PHE A 51 9.42 -4.54 0.55
C PHE A 51 9.58 -4.77 2.05
N GLY A 52 10.73 -4.39 2.59
CA GLY A 52 10.99 -4.27 4.02
C GLY A 52 11.87 -3.05 4.25
N ARG A 53 11.34 -2.01 4.90
CA ARG A 53 12.02 -0.71 4.98
C ARG A 53 11.66 0.07 6.24
N THR A 54 12.51 1.04 6.56
CA THR A 54 12.21 2.02 7.60
C THR A 54 11.22 3.06 7.08
N ILE A 55 10.36 3.57 7.97
CA ILE A 55 9.40 4.64 7.70
C ILE A 55 9.47 5.71 8.80
N CYS A 56 8.94 6.90 8.53
CA CYS A 56 8.91 7.98 9.52
C CYS A 56 7.95 7.61 10.66
N SER A 57 8.32 7.77 11.92
CA SER A 57 9.51 8.38 12.54
C SER A 57 10.41 7.34 13.25
N GLY A 58 11.03 6.42 12.49
CA GLY A 58 11.87 5.35 13.06
C GLY A 58 11.16 4.01 13.24
N LYS A 59 10.06 3.81 12.50
CA LYS A 59 9.29 2.56 12.46
C LYS A 59 9.77 1.65 11.34
N TYR A 60 9.34 0.40 11.34
CA TYR A 60 9.62 -0.58 10.28
C TYR A 60 8.33 -1.04 9.63
N LEU A 61 8.30 -1.10 8.30
CA LEU A 61 7.15 -1.62 7.56
C LEU A 61 7.64 -2.71 6.62
N ILE A 62 7.00 -3.87 6.71
CA ILE A 62 7.21 -4.99 5.80
C ILE A 62 5.91 -5.34 5.10
N ALA A 63 6.00 -5.62 3.81
CA ALA A 63 4.96 -6.30 3.06
C ALA A 63 5.52 -7.54 2.38
N ILE A 64 4.78 -8.64 2.48
CA ILE A 64 5.07 -9.93 1.87
C ILE A 64 3.91 -10.39 1.01
N CYS A 65 4.16 -11.32 0.11
CA CYS A 65 3.15 -11.90 -0.75
C CYS A 65 3.37 -13.40 -0.99
N GLY A 66 2.30 -14.12 -1.30
CA GLY A 66 2.34 -15.57 -1.51
C GLY A 66 0.95 -16.20 -1.52
N GLY A 67 0.90 -17.51 -1.26
CA GLY A 67 -0.33 -18.25 -0.97
C GLY A 67 -1.00 -17.72 0.31
N VAL A 68 -2.32 -17.86 0.41
CA VAL A 68 -3.08 -17.34 1.56
C VAL A 68 -2.57 -17.93 2.88
N ASP A 69 -2.39 -19.26 2.92
CA ASP A 69 -1.95 -19.97 4.13
C ASP A 69 -0.50 -19.64 4.49
N ASP A 70 0.40 -19.55 3.50
CA ASP A 70 1.79 -19.14 3.70
C ASP A 70 1.88 -17.72 4.27
N VAL A 71 1.13 -16.78 3.69
CA VAL A 71 1.11 -15.38 4.15
C VAL A 71 0.52 -15.29 5.55
N GLN A 72 -0.56 -16.01 5.86
CA GLN A 72 -1.13 -16.02 7.21
C GLN A 72 -0.12 -16.55 8.23
N THR A 73 0.50 -17.70 7.94
CA THR A 73 1.52 -18.32 8.80
C THR A 73 2.71 -17.37 9.03
N ALA A 74 3.19 -16.71 7.98
CA ALA A 74 4.25 -15.73 8.08
C ALA A 74 3.82 -14.55 8.94
N VAL A 75 2.66 -13.94 8.70
CA VAL A 75 2.18 -12.79 9.48
C VAL A 75 2.00 -13.14 10.95
N ASP A 76 1.39 -14.28 11.27
CA ASP A 76 1.22 -14.73 12.65
C ASP A 76 2.57 -14.90 13.36
N THR A 77 3.57 -15.42 12.65
CA THR A 77 4.95 -15.53 13.13
C THR A 77 5.57 -14.15 13.38
N GLY A 78 5.42 -13.23 12.43
CA GLY A 78 5.94 -11.87 12.54
C GLY A 78 5.32 -11.09 13.70
N VAL A 79 4.01 -11.23 13.90
CA VAL A 79 3.29 -10.61 15.02
C VAL A 79 3.78 -11.19 16.36
N ARG A 80 3.92 -12.51 16.45
CA ARG A 80 4.43 -13.18 17.66
C ARG A 80 5.86 -12.77 18.01
N ILE A 81 6.77 -12.70 17.04
CA ILE A 81 8.18 -12.29 17.24
C ILE A 81 8.29 -10.79 17.54
N GLY A 82 7.44 -9.98 16.92
CA GLY A 82 7.36 -8.54 17.14
C GLY A 82 6.88 -8.19 18.55
N GLY A 83 5.91 -8.93 19.08
CA GLY A 83 5.32 -8.70 20.40
C GLY A 83 4.83 -7.26 20.54
N ASP A 84 5.21 -6.59 21.62
CA ASP A 84 4.84 -5.20 21.92
C ASP A 84 5.38 -4.18 20.90
N ALA A 85 6.29 -4.58 20.01
CA ALA A 85 6.74 -3.71 18.93
C ALA A 85 5.76 -3.65 17.76
N VAL A 86 4.72 -4.49 17.69
CA VAL A 86 3.74 -4.47 16.59
C VAL A 86 2.79 -3.29 16.78
N ILE A 87 2.66 -2.46 15.75
CA ILE A 87 1.71 -1.32 15.71
C ILE A 87 0.42 -1.74 15.02
N ASP A 88 0.55 -2.35 13.84
CA ASP A 88 -0.59 -2.72 13.00
C ASP A 88 -0.18 -3.85 12.06
N PHE A 89 -1.14 -4.69 11.66
CA PHE A 89 -0.92 -5.72 10.65
C PHE A 89 -2.19 -6.03 9.87
N LEU A 90 -2.02 -6.61 8.68
CA LEU A 90 -3.12 -7.08 7.86
C LEU A 90 -2.72 -8.30 7.01
N VAL A 91 -3.72 -9.10 6.67
CA VAL A 91 -3.65 -10.12 5.64
C VAL A 91 -4.79 -9.83 4.66
N CYS A 92 -4.45 -9.57 3.40
CA CYS A 92 -5.39 -9.25 2.34
C CYS A 92 -5.37 -10.37 1.30
N PRO A 93 -6.40 -11.23 1.26
CA PRO A 93 -6.49 -12.28 0.25
C PRO A 93 -6.95 -11.71 -1.10
N LYS A 94 -6.49 -12.35 -2.19
CA LYS A 94 -6.92 -12.05 -3.57
C LYS A 94 -6.78 -10.57 -3.93
N VAL A 95 -5.60 -9.99 -3.67
CA VAL A 95 -5.33 -8.58 -3.94
C VAL A 95 -5.40 -8.31 -5.44
N HIS A 96 -6.06 -7.23 -5.83
CA HIS A 96 -6.19 -6.81 -7.22
C HIS A 96 -4.80 -6.49 -7.82
N PRO A 97 -4.46 -6.98 -9.04
CA PRO A 97 -3.13 -6.80 -9.61
C PRO A 97 -2.66 -5.34 -9.74
N SER A 98 -3.58 -4.39 -9.94
CA SER A 98 -3.23 -2.95 -10.03
C SER A 98 -2.63 -2.38 -8.74
N VAL A 99 -2.89 -3.00 -7.58
CA VAL A 99 -2.28 -2.60 -6.30
C VAL A 99 -0.76 -2.76 -6.37
N PHE A 100 -0.27 -3.84 -6.94
CA PHE A 100 1.17 -4.11 -7.04
C PHE A 100 1.89 -3.14 -7.98
N ALA A 101 1.27 -2.82 -9.12
CA ALA A 101 1.80 -1.81 -10.05
C ALA A 101 1.90 -0.43 -9.38
N ALA A 102 0.89 -0.06 -8.60
CA ALA A 102 0.85 1.22 -7.90
C ALA A 102 1.77 1.26 -6.66
N LEU A 103 2.00 0.13 -5.98
CA LEU A 103 3.01 -0.01 -4.92
C LEU A 103 4.43 0.19 -5.47
N GLY A 104 4.71 -0.32 -6.67
CA GLY A 104 5.98 -0.12 -7.35
C GLY A 104 6.19 1.31 -7.87
N GLN A 105 5.23 2.22 -7.66
CA GLN A 105 5.25 3.60 -8.17
C GLN A 105 5.59 3.67 -9.67
N SER A 106 5.12 2.67 -10.43
CA SER A 106 5.48 2.46 -11.83
C SER A 106 4.29 2.72 -12.77
N VAL A 107 3.23 3.37 -12.27
CA VAL A 107 2.04 3.67 -13.06
C VAL A 107 2.29 4.96 -13.84
N ILE A 108 2.21 4.82 -15.16
CA ILE A 108 2.29 5.92 -16.11
C ILE A 108 0.88 6.11 -16.69
N LEU A 109 0.40 7.34 -16.64
CA LEU A 109 -0.85 7.73 -17.26
C LEU A 109 -0.61 8.04 -18.74
N PRO A 110 -1.50 7.58 -19.64
CA PRO A 110 -1.38 7.92 -21.05
C PRO A 110 -1.68 9.40 -21.34
N SER A 111 -2.36 10.10 -20.41
CA SER A 111 -2.64 11.52 -20.48
C SER A 111 -2.90 12.11 -19.08
N THR A 112 -2.63 13.41 -18.92
CA THR A 112 -3.00 14.21 -17.74
C THR A 112 -4.49 14.55 -17.69
N ARG A 113 -5.17 14.50 -18.84
CA ARG A 113 -6.61 14.74 -18.95
C ARG A 113 -7.40 13.53 -18.49
N VAL A 114 -7.68 13.50 -17.19
CA VAL A 114 -8.53 12.48 -16.57
C VAL A 114 -9.89 13.06 -16.17
N PRO A 115 -10.98 12.28 -16.23
CA PRO A 115 -12.30 12.80 -15.87
C PRO A 115 -12.44 13.16 -14.38
N ALA A 116 -11.81 12.38 -13.51
CA ALA A 116 -11.83 12.61 -12.07
C ALA A 116 -10.61 11.99 -11.37
N LEU A 117 -10.27 12.57 -10.21
CA LEU A 117 -9.26 12.10 -9.26
C LEU A 117 -9.92 11.84 -7.91
N GLY A 118 -9.67 10.67 -7.34
CA GLY A 118 -10.04 10.28 -5.99
C GLY A 118 -8.81 10.20 -5.09
N ILE A 119 -8.95 10.66 -3.85
CA ILE A 119 -7.89 10.71 -2.85
C ILE A 119 -8.43 10.13 -1.54
N VAL A 120 -7.69 9.21 -0.93
CA VAL A 120 -7.97 8.67 0.41
C VAL A 120 -6.70 8.74 1.25
N GLU A 121 -6.80 9.33 2.43
CA GLU A 121 -5.70 9.51 3.37
C GLU A 121 -6.01 8.77 4.68
N SER A 122 -5.05 8.04 5.21
CA SER A 122 -5.18 7.32 6.48
C SER A 122 -4.03 7.58 7.44
N PHE A 123 -4.29 7.41 8.74
CA PHE A 123 -3.24 7.16 9.73
C PHE A 123 -2.75 5.72 9.59
N GLY A 124 -1.44 5.52 9.44
CA GLY A 124 -0.85 4.19 9.21
C GLY A 124 -0.80 3.78 7.74
N ALA A 125 0.22 3.01 7.36
CA ALA A 125 0.41 2.54 5.99
C ALA A 125 -0.44 1.31 5.65
N CYS A 126 -0.65 0.43 6.63
CA CYS A 126 -1.37 -0.83 6.48
C CYS A 126 -2.76 -0.64 5.85
N SER A 127 -3.56 0.29 6.36
CA SER A 127 -4.93 0.54 5.88
C SER A 127 -5.01 0.91 4.40
N ILE A 128 -4.02 1.62 3.85
CA ILE A 128 -4.04 2.01 2.43
C ILE A 128 -3.91 0.81 1.52
N LEU A 129 -3.13 -0.21 1.89
CA LEU A 129 -2.99 -1.39 1.05
C LEU A 129 -4.33 -2.11 0.90
N ALA A 130 -5.05 -2.32 2.01
CA ALA A 130 -6.40 -2.87 1.98
C ALA A 130 -7.36 -1.95 1.21
N ALA A 131 -7.38 -0.65 1.53
CA ALA A 131 -8.25 0.32 0.87
C ALA A 131 -8.06 0.35 -0.66
N SER A 132 -6.82 0.20 -1.13
CA SER A 132 -6.48 0.16 -2.55
C SER A 132 -7.08 -1.05 -3.26
N ASP A 133 -7.08 -2.20 -2.60
CA ASP A 133 -7.73 -3.41 -3.11
C ASP A 133 -9.25 -3.23 -3.21
N PHE A 134 -9.89 -2.68 -2.17
CA PHE A 134 -11.32 -2.36 -2.20
C PHE A 134 -11.66 -1.36 -3.31
N ALA A 135 -10.87 -0.29 -3.47
CA ALA A 135 -11.05 0.67 -4.55
C ALA A 135 -10.96 0.03 -5.94
N ALA A 136 -9.93 -0.78 -6.18
CA ALA A 136 -9.71 -1.42 -7.47
C ALA A 136 -10.81 -2.45 -7.81
N LYS A 137 -11.42 -3.09 -6.81
CA LYS A 137 -12.53 -4.03 -7.00
C LYS A 137 -13.89 -3.35 -7.20
N ALA A 138 -14.03 -2.09 -6.76
CA ALA A 138 -15.32 -1.39 -6.74
C ALA A 138 -15.67 -0.64 -8.03
N GLY A 139 -14.70 -0.33 -8.88
CA GLY A 139 -14.93 0.46 -10.10
C GLY A 139 -13.77 0.37 -11.08
N ASN A 140 -14.00 0.80 -12.33
CA ASN A 140 -12.96 0.81 -13.36
C ASN A 140 -12.06 2.04 -13.20
N VAL A 141 -11.12 1.95 -12.27
CA VAL A 141 -10.20 3.03 -11.91
C VAL A 141 -8.74 2.59 -12.05
N THR A 142 -7.88 3.55 -12.38
CA THR A 142 -6.44 3.37 -12.36
C THR A 142 -5.91 3.88 -11.02
N LEU A 143 -5.31 2.99 -10.22
CA LEU A 143 -4.59 3.39 -9.02
C LEU A 143 -3.25 4.00 -9.45
N ILE A 144 -3.04 5.29 -9.21
CA ILE A 144 -1.84 6.00 -9.69
C ILE A 144 -0.76 6.15 -8.61
N ARG A 145 -1.16 6.09 -7.34
CA ARG A 145 -0.21 6.19 -6.22
C ARG A 145 -0.72 5.50 -4.99
N LEU A 146 0.11 4.61 -4.46
CA LEU A 146 0.04 4.11 -3.09
C LEU A 146 1.28 4.61 -2.35
N HIS A 147 1.10 5.60 -1.48
CA HIS A 147 2.19 6.18 -0.72
C HIS A 147 2.13 5.70 0.72
N LEU A 148 3.04 4.80 1.09
CA LEU A 148 3.06 4.15 2.41
C LEU A 148 4.08 4.80 3.35
N ALA A 149 3.60 5.67 4.26
CA ALA A 149 4.26 6.18 5.48
C ALA A 149 5.58 6.97 5.38
N MET A 150 6.22 7.08 4.22
CA MET A 150 7.44 7.89 4.08
C MET A 150 7.11 9.36 3.83
N ALA A 151 7.75 10.29 4.55
CA ALA A 151 7.58 11.75 4.38
C ALA A 151 6.15 12.30 4.54
N LEU A 152 5.20 11.51 5.04
CA LEU A 152 3.81 11.92 5.35
C LEU A 152 3.47 11.78 6.84
N GLY A 153 4.49 11.74 7.72
CA GLY A 153 4.27 11.61 9.16
C GLY A 153 3.60 10.28 9.57
N GLY A 154 3.93 9.18 8.89
CA GLY A 154 3.34 7.86 9.16
C GLY A 154 1.95 7.65 8.57
N LYS A 155 1.45 8.60 7.76
CA LYS A 155 0.19 8.46 7.04
C LYS A 155 0.34 7.64 5.76
N GLY A 156 -0.76 7.04 5.34
CA GLY A 156 -0.91 6.45 4.02
C GLY A 156 -1.71 7.36 3.09
N LEU A 157 -1.40 7.34 1.79
CA LEU A 157 -2.17 8.01 0.74
C LEU A 157 -2.46 7.06 -0.41
N LEU A 158 -3.72 7.03 -0.85
CA LEU A 158 -4.17 6.42 -2.10
C LEU A 158 -4.65 7.53 -3.04
N MET A 159 -4.17 7.50 -4.28
CA MET A 159 -4.71 8.29 -5.38
C MET A 159 -5.14 7.38 -6.54
N LEU A 160 -6.33 7.65 -7.09
CA LEU A 160 -6.92 6.90 -8.19
C LEU A 160 -7.60 7.83 -9.20
N VAL A 161 -7.63 7.45 -10.47
CA VAL A 161 -8.27 8.23 -11.55
C VAL A 161 -9.19 7.36 -12.39
N GLY A 162 -10.18 7.98 -13.03
CA GLY A 162 -11.12 7.27 -13.90
C GLY A 162 -12.38 8.09 -14.21
N PRO A 163 -13.43 7.45 -14.75
CA PRO A 163 -14.76 8.06 -14.87
C PRO A 163 -15.27 8.55 -13.50
N LEU A 164 -16.00 9.67 -13.47
CA LEU A 164 -16.45 10.28 -12.20
C LEU A 164 -17.30 9.34 -11.34
N SER A 165 -18.17 8.52 -11.94
CA SER A 165 -18.98 7.51 -11.24
C SER A 165 -18.13 6.47 -10.53
N ASP A 166 -17.09 6.02 -11.22
CA ASP A 166 -16.23 4.93 -10.77
C ASP A 166 -15.28 5.44 -9.70
N VAL A 167 -14.74 6.66 -9.89
CA VAL A 167 -13.96 7.34 -8.85
C VAL A 167 -14.78 7.52 -7.57
N LYS A 168 -16.04 7.97 -7.66
CA LYS A 168 -16.93 8.08 -6.48
C LYS A 168 -17.11 6.74 -5.77
N THR A 169 -17.36 5.68 -6.53
CA THR A 169 -17.61 4.34 -5.98
C THR A 169 -16.35 3.76 -5.34
N SER A 170 -15.21 3.81 -6.04
CA SER A 170 -13.92 3.33 -5.57
C SER A 170 -13.37 4.11 -4.38
N THR A 171 -13.44 5.45 -4.40
CA THR A 171 -13.02 6.29 -3.27
C THR A 171 -13.85 5.99 -2.03
N LYS A 172 -15.18 5.85 -2.18
CA LYS A 172 -16.05 5.48 -1.06
C LYS A 172 -15.70 4.11 -0.50
N ALA A 173 -15.52 3.09 -1.34
CA ALA A 173 -15.17 1.74 -0.91
C ALA A 173 -13.83 1.71 -0.13
N ALA A 174 -12.82 2.43 -0.63
CA ALA A 174 -11.54 2.60 0.05
C ALA A 174 -11.71 3.32 1.39
N ALA A 175 -12.39 4.47 1.41
CA ALA A 175 -12.56 5.28 2.61
C ALA A 175 -13.37 4.54 3.68
N ASP A 176 -14.39 3.77 3.30
CA ASP A 176 -15.18 2.95 4.22
C ASP A 176 -14.33 1.86 4.89
N GLU A 177 -13.41 1.21 4.16
CA GLU A 177 -12.48 0.25 4.76
C GLU A 177 -11.53 0.92 5.76
N VAL A 178 -10.97 2.08 5.42
CA VAL A 178 -10.11 2.83 6.35
C VAL A 178 -10.90 3.30 7.58
N ARG A 179 -12.12 3.80 7.36
CA ARG A 179 -13.02 4.31 8.41
C ARG A 179 -13.43 3.21 9.39
N ARG A 180 -13.70 1.99 8.90
CA ARG A 180 -14.01 0.82 9.74
C ARG A 180 -12.89 0.51 10.75
N ARG A 181 -11.64 0.87 10.41
CA ARG A 181 -10.47 0.71 11.29
C ARG A 181 -10.24 1.90 12.22
N GLY A 182 -11.03 2.98 12.10
CA GLY A 182 -10.85 4.21 12.88
C GLY A 182 -9.64 5.05 12.44
N LEU A 183 -9.12 4.83 11.23
CA LEU A 183 -7.86 5.41 10.77
C LEU A 183 -8.03 6.42 9.62
N LEU A 184 -9.26 6.76 9.24
CA LEU A 184 -9.51 7.66 8.11
C LEU A 184 -9.14 9.10 8.52
N VAL A 185 -8.26 9.72 7.74
CA VAL A 185 -7.91 11.13 7.89
C VAL A 185 -8.79 11.98 6.99
N SER A 186 -8.82 11.67 5.70
CA SER A 186 -9.60 12.42 4.72
C SER A 186 -9.96 11.56 3.50
N GLU A 187 -11.04 11.95 2.83
CA GLU A 187 -11.37 11.50 1.47
C GLU A 187 -11.75 12.72 0.63
N ALA A 188 -11.32 12.76 -0.63
CA ALA A 188 -11.61 13.88 -1.53
C ALA A 188 -11.79 13.38 -2.98
N ILE A 189 -12.63 14.09 -3.73
CA ILE A 189 -12.86 13.84 -5.15
C ILE A 189 -12.76 15.16 -5.89
N ILE A 190 -11.96 15.18 -6.96
CA ILE A 190 -11.78 16.33 -7.84
C ILE A 190 -12.26 15.92 -9.23
N SER A 191 -13.36 16.51 -9.68
CA SER A 191 -13.81 16.39 -11.08
C SER A 191 -12.97 17.30 -11.97
N ASN A 192 -12.49 16.78 -13.11
CA ASN A 192 -11.64 17.51 -14.06
C ASN A 192 -10.46 18.23 -13.35
N PRO A 193 -9.56 17.47 -12.69
CA PRO A 193 -8.43 18.06 -11.98
C PRO A 193 -7.52 18.86 -12.93
N ALA A 194 -6.90 19.91 -12.41
CA ALA A 194 -5.86 20.65 -13.13
C ALA A 194 -4.71 19.70 -13.50
N GLU A 195 -4.18 19.81 -14.73
CA GLU A 195 -3.19 18.88 -15.27
C GLU A 195 -1.88 18.92 -14.45
N GLU A 196 -1.55 20.08 -13.88
CA GLU A 196 -0.38 20.32 -13.01
C GLU A 196 -0.34 19.37 -11.80
N LEU A 197 -1.51 18.94 -11.30
CA LEU A 197 -1.58 18.02 -10.16
C LEU A 197 -1.10 16.60 -10.53
N LEU A 198 -1.10 16.27 -11.82
CA LEU A 198 -0.82 14.93 -12.34
C LEU A 198 0.47 14.85 -13.16
N MET A 199 1.24 15.94 -13.25
CA MET A 199 2.48 16.02 -14.05
C MET A 199 3.55 15.00 -13.64
N GLU A 200 3.54 14.52 -12.39
CA GLU A 200 4.50 13.50 -11.92
C GLU A 200 4.19 12.08 -12.43
N TYR A 201 3.02 11.85 -13.04
CA TYR A 201 2.52 10.53 -13.43
C TYR A 201 2.45 10.31 -14.95
N ILE A 202 3.12 11.16 -15.73
CA ILE A 202 3.27 11.04 -17.20
C ILE A 202 4.66 10.53 -17.56
#